data_AF-A0A5C9E152-F1
#
_entry.id   AF-A0A5C9E152-F1
#
_cell.length_a   1.000
_cell.length_b   1.000
_cell.length_c   1.000
_cell.angle_alpha   90.00
_cell.angle_beta   90.00
_cell.angle_gamma   90.00
#
_symmetry.space_group_name_H-M   'P 1'
#
loop_
_entity.id
_entity.type
_entity.pdbx_description
1 polymer ?
#
loop_
_entity_poly.entity_id
_entity_poly.type
_entity_poly.pdbx_seq_one_letter_code
_entity_poly.pdbx_strand_id
1 'polypeptide(L)'
;MIELKCSYIGELIRNRERNLRCVENMNQIATFILDLETSPLSKIRGSEKRIPVEILVDYENTYVILDCGCCPELLASRLPGGVLIPIASSFKTFFEKHNMRNVAVDVDGNKMTRTYRGNIEAEEVDSLRESVQTAIFDFMKKRKKAN
;
A
#
# COMPACT_ATOMS: atom_id res chain seq x y z
N MET A 1 -30.41 8.57 6.01
CA MET A 1 -29.77 8.10 4.75
C MET A 1 -29.20 9.32 4.08
N ILE A 2 -27.88 9.49 4.09
CA ILE A 2 -27.22 10.68 3.56
C ILE A 2 -26.57 10.25 2.24
N GLU A 3 -27.16 10.67 1.12
CA GLU A 3 -26.54 10.61 -0.21
C GLU A 3 -25.47 11.70 -0.31
N LEU A 4 -24.21 11.31 -0.49
CA LEU A 4 -23.12 12.24 -0.78
C LEU A 4 -22.97 12.36 -2.30
N LYS A 5 -23.35 13.53 -2.84
CA LYS A 5 -23.12 13.92 -4.24
C LYS A 5 -21.64 14.21 -4.46
N CYS A 6 -21.01 13.47 -5.37
CA CYS A 6 -19.67 13.76 -5.86
C CYS A 6 -19.74 14.86 -6.92
N SER A 7 -19.07 15.99 -6.69
CA SER A 7 -18.81 17.03 -7.70
C SER A 7 -17.31 17.27 -7.75
N TYR A 8 -16.66 16.86 -8.83
CA TYR A 8 -15.34 17.36 -9.20
C TYR A 8 -15.28 17.57 -10.72
N ILE A 9 -15.40 18.85 -11.08
CA ILE A 9 -14.97 19.50 -12.34
C ILE A 9 -13.50 19.07 -12.58
N GLY A 10 -13.00 18.65 -13.74
CA GLY A 10 -13.23 19.06 -15.12
C GLY A 10 -11.85 19.40 -15.72
N GLU A 11 -11.53 18.78 -16.86
CA GLU A 11 -10.40 19.05 -17.78
C GLU A 11 -8.99 18.51 -17.44
N LEU A 12 -8.57 17.43 -18.13
CA LEU A 12 -7.46 17.48 -19.10
C LEU A 12 -7.34 16.17 -19.94
N ILE A 13 -7.80 16.27 -21.20
CA ILE A 13 -7.21 15.71 -22.44
C ILE A 13 -7.05 14.16 -22.56
N ARG A 14 -8.04 13.57 -23.24
CA ARG A 14 -7.94 12.66 -24.41
C ARG A 14 -6.73 11.70 -24.45
N ASN A 15 -6.83 10.55 -23.75
CA ASN A 15 -6.33 9.22 -24.20
C ASN A 15 -6.47 8.09 -23.14
N ARG A 16 -7.39 8.20 -22.17
CA ARG A 16 -7.50 7.25 -21.04
C ARG A 16 -8.90 6.64 -20.87
N GLU A 17 -9.67 6.52 -21.95
CA GLU A 17 -11.08 6.08 -21.95
C GLU A 17 -11.29 4.54 -21.89
N ARG A 18 -10.42 3.80 -21.18
CA ARG A 18 -10.70 2.37 -20.87
C ARG A 18 -10.66 1.98 -19.40
N ASN A 19 -10.32 2.87 -18.48
CA ASN A 19 -10.15 2.52 -17.05
C ASN A 19 -11.03 3.31 -16.06
N LEU A 20 -12.02 4.07 -16.53
CA LEU A 20 -12.92 4.85 -15.67
C LEU A 20 -14.37 4.38 -15.83
N ARG A 21 -14.60 3.06 -15.71
CA ARG A 21 -15.94 2.56 -15.34
C ARG A 21 -16.05 2.63 -13.82
N CYS A 22 -16.79 3.63 -13.36
CA CYS A 22 -17.57 3.65 -12.12
C CYS A 22 -16.87 3.08 -10.86
N VAL A 23 -16.10 3.94 -10.19
CA VAL A 23 -15.72 3.79 -8.77
C VAL A 23 -16.94 4.11 -7.89
N GLU A 24 -18.06 3.39 -8.05
CA GLU A 24 -19.30 3.65 -7.31
C GLU A 24 -19.52 2.69 -6.12
N ASN A 25 -18.62 1.74 -5.86
CA ASN A 25 -18.77 0.79 -4.74
C ASN A 25 -17.42 0.34 -4.14
N MET A 26 -16.51 1.28 -3.87
CA MET A 26 -15.30 0.94 -3.11
C MET A 26 -15.58 1.05 -1.61
N ASN A 27 -15.41 -0.05 -0.90
CA ASN A 27 -15.52 -0.12 0.55
C ASN A 27 -14.12 -0.13 1.16
N GLN A 28 -13.82 0.87 1.99
CA GLN A 28 -12.66 0.82 2.85
C GLN A 28 -12.92 -0.16 3.97
N ILE A 29 -12.10 -1.20 4.07
CA ILE A 29 -12.27 -2.24 5.10
C ILE A 29 -11.25 -2.11 6.22
N ALA A 30 -10.12 -1.44 5.97
CA ALA A 30 -9.08 -1.26 6.98
C ALA A 30 -8.09 -0.16 6.64
N THR A 31 -7.45 0.36 7.70
CA THR A 31 -6.27 1.22 7.62
C THR A 31 -5.31 0.80 8.71
N PHE A 32 -4.02 0.72 8.39
CA PHE A 32 -2.97 0.47 9.37
C PHE A 32 -1.68 1.22 9.01
N ILE A 33 -0.77 1.29 9.99
CA ILE A 33 0.54 1.93 9.82
C ILE A 33 1.61 0.84 9.74
N LEU A 34 2.52 0.99 8.77
CA LEU A 34 3.76 0.24 8.69
C LEU A 34 4.91 1.06 9.26
N ASP A 35 5.57 0.54 10.30
CA ASP A 35 6.75 1.18 10.89
C ASP A 35 8.02 0.73 10.14
N LEU A 36 8.74 1.65 9.50
CA LEU A 36 9.96 1.35 8.75
C LEU A 36 11.22 1.34 9.62
N GLU A 37 11.19 1.96 10.80
CA GLU A 37 12.31 2.02 11.71
C GLU A 37 11.97 1.41 13.08
N THR A 38 12.83 0.52 13.56
CA THR A 38 12.63 -0.22 14.82
C THR A 38 13.59 0.20 15.93
N SER A 39 14.45 1.20 15.70
CA SER A 39 15.41 1.64 16.72
C SER A 39 14.75 2.59 17.72
N PRO A 40 14.86 2.34 19.04
CA PRO A 40 14.40 3.28 20.06
C PRO A 40 15.02 4.69 19.92
N LEU A 41 16.24 4.76 19.38
CA LEU A 41 16.97 6.01 19.13
C LEU A 41 16.35 6.89 18.03
N SER A 42 15.62 6.34 17.05
CA SER A 42 14.95 7.16 16.04
C SER A 42 13.66 7.81 16.53
N LYS A 43 12.99 7.21 17.53
CA LYS A 43 11.87 7.85 18.23
C LYS A 43 12.27 9.14 18.94
N ILE A 44 13.52 9.25 19.37
CA ILE A 44 14.06 10.43 20.07
C ILE A 44 14.43 11.55 19.08
N ARG A 45 14.77 11.21 17.82
CA ARG A 45 15.20 12.18 16.79
C ARG A 45 14.08 12.71 15.89
N GLY A 46 12.82 12.31 16.11
CA GLY A 46 11.67 12.83 15.36
C GLY A 46 11.61 12.41 13.88
N SER A 47 12.43 11.43 13.46
CA SER A 47 12.50 10.94 12.08
C SER A 47 11.69 9.65 11.89
N GLU A 48 10.49 9.58 12.49
CA GLU A 48 9.71 8.35 12.48
C GLU A 48 9.14 8.08 11.08
N LYS A 49 9.73 7.10 10.39
CA LYS A 49 9.32 6.70 9.05
C LYS A 49 8.14 5.71 9.15
N ARG A 50 6.93 6.22 8.96
CA ARG A 50 5.66 5.48 9.06
C ARG A 50 4.87 5.61 7.77
N ILE A 51 4.52 4.49 7.16
CA ILE A 51 3.70 4.45 5.94
C ILE A 51 2.27 4.10 6.31
N PRO A 52 1.30 5.01 6.15
CA PRO A 52 -0.11 4.65 6.15
C PRO A 52 -0.44 3.70 5.00
N VAL A 53 -1.19 2.66 5.30
CA VAL A 53 -1.72 1.71 4.34
C VAL A 53 -3.23 1.68 4.45
N GLU A 54 -3.90 1.88 3.33
CA GLU A 54 -5.35 1.76 3.20
C GLU A 54 -5.70 0.53 2.36
N ILE A 55 -6.69 -0.23 2.82
CA ILE A 55 -7.22 -1.40 2.12
C ILE A 55 -8.65 -1.09 1.70
N LEU A 56 -8.86 -1.06 0.39
CA LEU A 56 -10.16 -0.86 -0.21
C LEU A 56 -10.54 -2.10 -1.02
N VAL A 57 -11.83 -2.43 -1.09
CA VAL A 57 -12.34 -3.53 -1.91
C VAL A 57 -13.48 -3.05 -2.78
N ASP A 58 -13.59 -3.59 -3.99
CA ASP A 58 -14.79 -3.48 -4.82
C ASP A 58 -15.43 -4.88 -5.01
N TYR A 59 -16.22 -5.08 -6.06
CA TYR A 59 -16.85 -6.38 -6.32
C TYR A 59 -15.86 -7.49 -6.75
N GLU A 60 -14.73 -7.13 -7.34
CA GLU A 60 -13.80 -8.08 -7.97
C GLU A 60 -12.35 -7.93 -7.49
N ASN A 61 -12.00 -6.85 -6.80
CA ASN A 61 -10.64 -6.43 -6.56
C ASN A 61 -10.43 -5.88 -5.15
N THR A 62 -9.21 -6.08 -4.67
CA THR A 62 -8.64 -5.46 -3.48
C THR A 62 -7.56 -4.47 -3.90
N TYR A 63 -7.59 -3.29 -3.30
CA TYR A 63 -6.67 -2.20 -3.52
C TYR A 63 -5.89 -1.95 -2.24
N VAL A 64 -4.57 -2.01 -2.36
CA VAL A 64 -3.64 -1.68 -1.27
C VAL A 64 -2.95 -0.38 -1.63
N ILE A 65 -3.29 0.68 -0.90
CA ILE A 65 -2.73 2.01 -1.12
C ILE A 65 -1.71 2.27 -0.04
N LEU A 66 -0.48 2.56 -0.45
CA LEU A 66 0.61 2.98 0.43
C LEU A 66 0.82 4.48 0.26
N ASP A 67 0.69 5.25 1.34
CA ASP A 67 1.08 6.66 1.36
C ASP A 67 2.55 6.80 1.77
N CYS A 68 3.42 7.01 0.79
CA CYS A 68 4.85 7.21 1.00
C CYS A 68 5.22 8.69 1.21
N GLY A 69 4.28 9.56 1.60
CA GLY A 69 4.54 10.98 1.80
C GLY A 69 5.64 11.29 2.83
N CYS A 70 5.81 10.44 3.84
CA CYS A 70 6.89 10.56 4.82
C CYS A 70 8.28 10.17 4.26
N CYS A 71 8.29 9.40 3.17
CA CYS A 71 9.49 8.82 2.58
C CYS A 71 9.34 8.72 1.05
N PRO A 72 9.25 9.86 0.33
CA PRO A 72 9.08 9.86 -1.13
C PRO A 72 10.25 9.18 -1.85
N GLU A 73 11.42 9.08 -1.20
CA GLU A 73 12.57 8.32 -1.68
C GLU A 73 12.28 6.83 -1.90
N LEU A 74 11.21 6.28 -1.29
CA LEU A 74 10.80 4.90 -1.52
C LEU A 74 10.20 4.70 -2.92
N LEU A 75 9.60 5.74 -3.49
CA LEU A 75 8.99 5.73 -4.82
C LEU A 75 9.95 6.22 -5.91
N ALA A 76 10.86 7.13 -5.56
CA ALA A 76 11.90 7.63 -6.46
C ALA A 76 12.83 6.48 -6.87
N SER A 77 12.69 6.05 -8.11
CA SER A 77 13.28 4.83 -8.66
C SER A 77 14.80 4.87 -8.79
N ARG A 78 15.54 4.82 -7.68
CA ARG A 78 16.97 4.45 -7.62
C ARG A 78 17.31 3.92 -6.22
N LEU A 79 17.18 2.61 -6.01
CA LEU A 79 18.24 1.75 -5.45
C LEU A 79 17.74 0.30 -5.24
N PRO A 80 18.57 -0.71 -5.56
CA PRO A 80 18.39 -2.08 -5.11
C PRO A 80 18.69 -2.12 -3.60
N GLY A 81 17.65 -2.19 -2.76
CA GLY A 81 17.81 -2.27 -1.30
C GLY A 81 16.89 -1.39 -0.44
N GLY A 82 15.81 -0.85 -1.01
CA GLY A 82 14.77 -0.13 -0.25
C GLY A 82 13.76 -1.05 0.44
N VAL A 83 13.19 -0.58 1.57
CA VAL A 83 12.16 -1.30 2.35
C VAL A 83 10.86 -1.51 1.56
N LEU A 84 10.66 -0.81 0.44
CA LEU A 84 9.51 -1.04 -0.43
C LEU A 84 9.53 -2.43 -1.10
N ILE A 85 10.71 -3.01 -1.34
CA ILE A 85 10.86 -4.36 -1.92
C ILE A 85 10.26 -5.44 -1.00
N PRO A 86 10.67 -5.56 0.28
CA PRO A 86 10.07 -6.55 1.17
C PRO A 86 8.59 -6.28 1.43
N ILE A 87 8.15 -5.02 1.46
CA ILE A 87 6.72 -4.68 1.58
C ILE A 87 5.93 -5.21 0.37
N ALA A 88 6.35 -4.84 -0.84
CA ALA A 88 5.71 -5.29 -2.08
C ALA A 88 5.72 -6.81 -2.22
N SER A 89 6.84 -7.45 -1.85
CA SER A 89 6.97 -8.91 -1.88
C SER A 89 6.04 -9.58 -0.86
N SER A 90 5.92 -9.02 0.35
CA SER A 90 5.03 -9.56 1.39
C SER A 90 3.58 -9.45 0.97
N PHE A 91 3.13 -8.31 0.42
CA PHE A 91 1.80 -8.20 -0.17
C PHE A 91 1.57 -9.26 -1.24
N LYS A 92 2.49 -9.38 -2.20
CA LYS A 92 2.39 -10.39 -3.26
C LYS A 92 2.24 -11.80 -2.67
N THR A 93 3.11 -12.21 -1.75
CA THR A 93 3.07 -13.54 -1.13
C THR A 93 1.79 -13.78 -0.34
N PHE A 94 1.31 -12.77 0.39
CA PHE A 94 0.05 -12.86 1.11
C PHE A 94 -1.10 -13.10 0.12
N PHE A 95 -1.31 -12.20 -0.83
CA PHE A 95 -2.42 -12.31 -1.77
C PHE A 95 -2.36 -13.58 -2.63
N GLU A 96 -1.17 -14.02 -3.06
CA GLU A 96 -1.02 -15.27 -3.81
C GLU A 96 -1.45 -16.51 -3.00
N LYS A 97 -1.20 -16.53 -1.68
CA LYS A 97 -1.71 -17.62 -0.79
C LYS A 97 -3.23 -17.66 -0.72
N HIS A 98 -3.88 -16.52 -0.93
CA HIS A 98 -5.34 -16.38 -0.97
C HIS A 98 -5.88 -16.50 -2.41
N ASN A 99 -5.08 -17.01 -3.37
CA ASN A 99 -5.43 -17.14 -4.79
C ASN A 99 -5.72 -15.80 -5.49
N MET A 100 -5.21 -14.70 -4.95
CA MET A 100 -5.39 -13.35 -5.47
C MET A 100 -4.15 -12.91 -6.24
N ARG A 101 -4.33 -12.60 -7.53
CA ARG A 101 -3.22 -12.19 -8.41
C ARG A 101 -3.11 -10.67 -8.47
N ASN A 102 -1.88 -10.15 -8.45
CA ASN A 102 -1.64 -8.73 -8.74
C ASN A 102 -2.01 -8.45 -10.21
N VAL A 103 -2.84 -7.43 -10.45
CA VAL A 103 -3.31 -7.06 -11.79
C VAL A 103 -2.86 -5.66 -12.21
N ALA A 104 -2.55 -4.80 -11.25
CA ALA A 104 -2.04 -3.47 -11.53
C ALA A 104 -1.16 -2.95 -10.39
N VAL A 105 -0.25 -2.05 -10.77
CA VAL A 105 0.50 -1.17 -9.87
C VAL A 105 0.43 0.22 -10.49
N ASP A 106 -0.10 1.18 -9.73
CA ASP A 106 -0.22 2.58 -10.13
C ASP A 106 0.50 3.45 -9.08
N VAL A 107 1.11 4.55 -9.53
CA VAL A 107 1.81 5.50 -8.65
C VAL A 107 1.32 6.89 -8.99
N ASP A 108 0.73 7.56 -8.00
CA ASP A 108 0.21 8.92 -8.11
C ASP A 108 0.83 9.79 -7.01
N GLY A 109 1.75 10.68 -7.42
CA GLY A 109 2.54 11.48 -6.51
C GLY A 109 3.30 10.63 -5.50
N ASN A 110 2.94 10.77 -4.22
CA ASN A 110 3.55 10.02 -3.11
C ASN A 110 2.78 8.74 -2.75
N LYS A 111 1.75 8.36 -3.51
CA LYS A 111 0.94 7.18 -3.24
C LYS A 111 1.25 6.08 -4.24
N MET A 112 1.40 4.85 -3.75
CA MET A 112 1.47 3.65 -4.57
C MET A 112 0.23 2.80 -4.32
N THR A 113 -0.48 2.46 -5.39
CA THR A 113 -1.65 1.58 -5.33
C THR A 113 -1.32 0.25 -5.99
N ARG A 114 -1.56 -0.85 -5.29
CA ARG A 114 -1.48 -2.21 -5.83
C ARG A 114 -2.86 -2.82 -5.87
N THR A 115 -3.29 -3.25 -7.06
CA THR A 115 -4.58 -3.91 -7.26
C THR A 115 -4.38 -5.41 -7.37
N TYR A 116 -5.16 -6.16 -6.60
CA TYR A 116 -5.21 -7.61 -6.60
C TYR A 116 -6.62 -8.07 -6.97
N ARG A 117 -6.72 -9.05 -7.86
CA ARG A 117 -8.02 -9.63 -8.24
C ARG A 117 -8.46 -10.63 -7.17
N GLY A 118 -9.66 -10.42 -6.64
CA GLY A 118 -10.25 -11.07 -5.47
C GLY A 118 -10.50 -10.07 -4.34
N ASN A 119 -11.31 -10.47 -3.37
CA ASN A 119 -11.66 -9.65 -2.22
C ASN A 119 -11.04 -10.26 -0.97
N ILE A 120 -10.24 -9.46 -0.27
CA ILE A 120 -9.78 -9.79 1.07
C ILE A 120 -10.91 -9.52 2.07
N GLU A 121 -11.04 -10.37 3.08
CA GLU A 121 -11.97 -10.14 4.18
C GLU A 121 -11.32 -9.29 5.28
N ALA A 122 -12.14 -8.54 6.05
CA ALA A 122 -11.62 -7.65 7.09
C ALA A 122 -10.80 -8.40 8.16
N GLU A 123 -11.18 -9.64 8.47
CA GLU A 123 -10.51 -10.51 9.45
C GLU A 123 -9.09 -10.91 9.00
N GLU A 124 -8.85 -10.94 7.69
CA GLU A 124 -7.56 -11.32 7.12
C GLU A 124 -6.55 -10.16 7.11
N VAL A 125 -7.03 -8.91 7.29
CA VAL A 125 -6.17 -7.73 7.23
C VAL A 125 -5.16 -7.69 8.37
N ASP A 126 -5.50 -8.17 9.56
CA ASP A 126 -4.55 -8.24 10.68
C ASP A 126 -3.39 -9.20 10.36
N SER A 127 -3.68 -10.33 9.74
CA SER A 127 -2.66 -11.28 9.27
C SER A 127 -1.79 -10.67 8.15
N LEU A 128 -2.39 -9.89 7.25
CA LEU A 128 -1.66 -9.15 6.23
C LEU A 128 -0.70 -8.14 6.87
N ARG A 129 -1.20 -7.33 7.82
CA ARG A 129 -0.41 -6.33 8.54
C ARG A 129 0.78 -6.99 9.23
N GLU A 130 0.55 -8.07 9.98
CA GLU A 130 1.61 -8.80 10.68
C GLU A 130 2.66 -9.36 9.71
N SER A 131 2.23 -9.94 8.59
CA SER A 131 3.13 -10.47 7.56
C SER A 131 4.05 -9.39 6.99
N VAL A 132 3.48 -8.23 6.65
CA VAL A 132 4.23 -7.11 6.06
C VAL A 132 5.16 -6.48 7.10
N GLN A 133 4.69 -6.27 8.33
CA GLN A 133 5.50 -5.71 9.41
C GLN A 133 6.69 -6.63 9.75
N THR A 134 6.46 -7.94 9.76
CA THR A 134 7.53 -8.94 9.96
C THR A 134 8.55 -8.90 8.83
N ALA A 135 8.11 -8.81 7.57
CA ALA A 135 9.01 -8.70 6.43
C ALA A 135 9.89 -7.45 6.49
N ILE A 136 9.33 -6.31 6.91
CA ILE A 136 10.08 -5.07 7.16
C ILE A 136 11.12 -5.30 8.27
N PHE A 137 10.70 -5.87 9.40
CA PHE A 137 11.58 -6.11 10.54
C PHE A 137 12.77 -7.00 10.17
N ASP A 138 12.51 -8.12 9.48
CA ASP A 138 13.55 -9.05 9.05
C ASP A 138 14.53 -8.42 8.06
N PHE A 139 14.01 -7.62 7.12
CA PHE A 139 14.84 -6.87 6.20
C PHE A 139 15.76 -5.88 6.94
N MET A 140 15.22 -5.12 7.89
CA MET A 140 15.98 -4.16 8.68
C MET A 140 17.02 -4.86 9.59
N LYS A 141 16.68 -6.01 10.17
CA LYS A 141 17.59 -6.83 10.98
C LYS A 141 18.76 -7.36 10.14
N LYS A 142 18.49 -7.84 8.91
CA LYS A 142 19.54 -8.30 7.98
C LYS A 142 20.48 -7.15 7.60
N ARG A 143 19.94 -5.97 7.32
CA ARG A 143 20.74 -4.78 6.98
C ARG A 143 21.65 -4.33 8.12
N LYS A 144 21.19 -4.38 9.37
CA LYS A 144 22.01 -4.07 10.57
C LYS A 144 23.18 -5.03 10.79
N LYS A 145 23.11 -6.27 10.29
CA LYS A 145 24.20 -7.26 10.41
C LYS A 145 25.24 -7.18 9.29
N ALA A 146 24.89 -6.52 8.18
CA ALA A 146 25.74 -6.40 7.00
C ALA A 146 26.62 -5.13 7.02
N ASN A 147 26.38 -4.23 7.97
CA ASN A 147 27.17 -3.04 8.28
C ASN A 147 27.88 -3.23 9.61
#